data_AF-A0A497RS83-F1
#
_entry.id   AF-A0A497RS83-F1
#
_cell.length_a   1.000
_cell.length_b   1.000
_cell.length_c   1.000
_cell.angle_alpha   90.00
_cell.angle_beta   90.00
_cell.angle_gamma   90.00
#
_symmetry.space_group_name_H-M   'P 1'
#
loop_
_entity.id
_entity.type
_entity.pdbx_description
1 polymer ?
#
loop_
_entity_poly.entity_id
_entity_poly.type
_entity_poly.pdbx_seq_one_letter_code
_entity_poly.pdbx_strand_id
1 'polypeptide(L)'
;EAVKAAENLAELDGVRLDTPSSRRGDFRDIIKEVRWELDIRNYKDIKIFVSGGINEETLLKLKDSEVNGFGVGTYVSNAPTIDFSMNIVEIDGKPVAKRGIFSLEKQVYRCPNCFEDVIIPAKIKEKPTCKRCKREMEPLLKPLIRNGKLATKPPSLQEIRAYVLEQLEKFEI
;
A
#
# COMPACT_ATOMS: atom_id res chain seq x y z
N GLU A 1 -25.60 -18.39 -12.93
CA GLU A 1 -24.70 -18.03 -14.06
C GLU A 1 -23.34 -18.72 -13.96
N ALA A 2 -22.69 -18.70 -12.80
CA ALA A 2 -21.42 -19.40 -12.58
C ALA A 2 -21.43 -20.88 -12.99
N VAL A 3 -22.46 -21.63 -12.59
CA VAL A 3 -22.64 -23.04 -13.01
C VAL A 3 -22.74 -23.17 -14.53
N LYS A 4 -23.55 -22.33 -15.19
CA LYS A 4 -23.67 -22.36 -16.65
C LYS A 4 -22.33 -22.09 -17.33
N ALA A 5 -21.54 -21.14 -16.82
CA ALA A 5 -20.20 -20.90 -17.35
C ALA A 5 -19.30 -22.12 -17.19
N ALA A 6 -19.32 -22.78 -16.02
CA ALA A 6 -18.54 -23.99 -15.75
C ALA A 6 -18.96 -25.19 -16.61
N GLU A 7 -20.24 -25.32 -16.94
CA GLU A 7 -20.76 -26.40 -17.79
C GLU A 7 -20.44 -26.20 -19.27
N ASN A 8 -20.30 -24.95 -19.73
CA ASN A 8 -20.22 -24.63 -21.16
C ASN A 8 -18.83 -24.20 -21.64
N LEU A 9 -17.88 -23.98 -20.72
CA LEU A 9 -16.50 -23.62 -21.06
C LEU A 9 -15.56 -24.79 -20.78
N ALA A 10 -14.77 -25.19 -21.78
CA ALA A 10 -13.83 -26.30 -21.65
C ALA A 10 -12.70 -26.02 -20.65
N GLU A 11 -12.28 -24.76 -20.53
CA GLU A 11 -11.26 -24.30 -19.58
C GLU A 11 -11.77 -23.03 -18.90
N LEU A 12 -12.00 -23.11 -17.59
CA LEU A 12 -12.47 -21.99 -16.77
C LEU A 12 -11.67 -21.90 -15.46
N ASP A 13 -10.72 -20.97 -15.40
CA ASP A 13 -9.90 -20.75 -14.20
C ASP A 13 -10.68 -20.09 -13.05
N GLY A 14 -11.72 -19.32 -13.36
CA GLY A 14 -12.48 -18.61 -12.35
C GLY A 14 -13.63 -17.77 -12.89
N VAL A 15 -14.51 -17.39 -11.97
CA VAL A 15 -15.65 -16.50 -12.23
C VAL A 15 -15.45 -15.16 -11.54
N ARG A 16 -15.92 -14.08 -12.16
CA ARG A 16 -15.91 -12.74 -11.58
C ARG A 16 -17.31 -12.32 -11.16
N LEU A 17 -17.45 -11.96 -9.89
CA LEU A 17 -18.68 -11.39 -9.34
C LEU A 17 -18.53 -9.86 -9.25
N ASP A 18 -19.34 -9.16 -10.03
CA ASP A 18 -19.41 -7.68 -10.06
C ASP A 18 -20.84 -7.20 -9.81
N THR A 19 -21.45 -7.72 -8.73
CA THR A 19 -22.86 -7.48 -8.45
C THR A 19 -23.11 -5.99 -8.18
N PRO A 20 -23.99 -5.32 -8.96
CA PRO A 20 -24.33 -3.92 -8.73
C PRO A 20 -24.88 -3.70 -7.32
N SER A 21 -24.66 -2.52 -6.74
CA SER A 21 -25.06 -2.20 -5.37
C SER A 21 -26.55 -2.45 -5.08
N SER A 22 -27.43 -2.21 -6.07
CA SER A 22 -28.87 -2.47 -5.96
C SER A 22 -29.26 -3.94 -5.81
N ARG A 23 -28.37 -4.87 -6.16
CA ARG A 23 -28.59 -6.32 -6.14
C ARG A 23 -27.61 -7.07 -5.24
N ARG A 24 -26.68 -6.36 -4.61
CA ARG A 24 -25.56 -6.97 -3.90
C ARG A 24 -25.95 -7.62 -2.58
N GLY A 25 -27.05 -7.18 -1.94
CA GLY A 25 -27.49 -7.74 -0.66
C GLY A 25 -26.33 -7.91 0.32
N ASP A 26 -26.25 -9.09 0.95
CA ASP A 26 -25.01 -9.55 1.59
C ASP A 26 -24.10 -10.22 0.55
N PHE A 27 -22.99 -9.57 0.22
CA PHE A 27 -22.09 -10.06 -0.81
C PHE A 27 -21.37 -11.36 -0.40
N ARG A 28 -21.17 -11.58 0.90
CA ARG A 28 -20.53 -12.79 1.43
C ARG A 28 -21.43 -14.00 1.22
N ASP A 29 -22.73 -13.83 1.43
CA ASP A 29 -23.69 -14.91 1.21
C ASP A 29 -23.80 -15.28 -0.27
N ILE A 30 -23.74 -14.30 -1.17
CA ILE A 30 -23.66 -14.56 -2.61
C ILE A 30 -22.40 -15.38 -2.97
N ILE A 31 -21.25 -15.05 -2.39
CA ILE A 31 -20.00 -15.79 -2.64
C ILE A 31 -20.13 -17.23 -2.16
N LYS A 32 -20.68 -17.45 -0.96
CA LYS A 32 -20.92 -18.79 -0.40
C LYS A 32 -21.88 -19.60 -1.26
N GLU A 33 -22.98 -18.99 -1.71
CA GLU A 33 -23.94 -19.63 -2.60
C GLU A 33 -23.27 -20.08 -3.91
N VAL A 34 -22.51 -19.19 -4.55
CA VAL A 34 -21.77 -19.51 -5.78
C VAL A 34 -20.77 -20.63 -5.55
N ARG A 35 -20.00 -20.57 -4.45
CA ARG A 35 -19.04 -21.62 -4.10
C ARG A 35 -19.72 -22.96 -3.88
N TRP A 36 -20.80 -22.98 -3.10
CA TRP A 36 -21.61 -24.17 -2.82
C TRP A 36 -22.11 -24.82 -4.12
N GLU A 37 -22.74 -24.03 -5.01
CA GLU A 37 -23.30 -24.55 -6.25
C GLU A 37 -22.23 -25.11 -7.21
N LEU A 38 -21.04 -24.51 -7.24
CA LEU A 38 -19.89 -25.05 -7.99
C LEU A 38 -19.36 -26.33 -7.36
N ASP A 39 -19.24 -26.39 -6.04
CA ASP A 39 -18.66 -27.53 -5.32
C ASP A 39 -19.51 -28.80 -5.42
N ILE A 40 -20.82 -28.69 -5.27
CA ILE A 40 -21.73 -29.85 -5.39
C ILE A 40 -21.77 -30.44 -6.81
N ARG A 41 -21.26 -29.69 -7.80
CA ARG A 41 -21.10 -30.11 -9.20
C ARG A 41 -19.65 -30.45 -9.55
N ASN A 42 -18.79 -30.60 -8.55
CA ASN A 42 -17.38 -30.97 -8.68
C ASN A 42 -16.49 -29.92 -9.37
N TYR A 43 -16.89 -28.65 -9.39
CA TYR A 43 -16.11 -27.53 -9.93
C TYR A 43 -15.28 -26.82 -8.87
N LYS A 44 -14.56 -27.59 -8.03
CA LYS A 44 -13.84 -27.07 -6.86
C LYS A 44 -12.65 -26.17 -7.20
N ASP A 45 -12.06 -26.38 -8.36
CA ASP A 45 -10.86 -25.65 -8.80
C ASP A 45 -11.18 -24.27 -9.40
N ILE A 46 -12.45 -23.99 -9.71
CA ILE A 46 -12.86 -22.70 -10.28
C ILE A 46 -12.76 -21.62 -9.23
N LYS A 47 -11.88 -20.64 -9.45
CA LYS A 47 -11.64 -19.53 -8.51
C LYS A 47 -12.76 -18.50 -8.54
N ILE A 48 -12.97 -17.79 -7.43
CA ILE A 48 -13.93 -16.69 -7.33
C ILE A 48 -13.17 -15.38 -7.20
N PHE A 49 -13.39 -14.46 -8.13
CA PHE A 49 -12.87 -13.10 -8.08
C PHE A 49 -14.02 -12.12 -7.85
N VAL A 50 -13.79 -11.08 -7.03
CA VAL A 50 -14.82 -10.08 -6.75
C VAL A 50 -14.35 -8.69 -7.09
N SER A 51 -15.24 -7.84 -7.57
CA SER A 51 -14.94 -6.44 -7.90
C SER A 51 -16.12 -5.52 -7.61
N GLY A 52 -15.92 -4.23 -7.88
CA GLY A 52 -16.96 -3.21 -7.78
C GLY A 52 -17.09 -2.70 -6.34
N GLY A 53 -16.76 -1.43 -6.12
CA GLY A 53 -16.87 -0.80 -4.79
C GLY A 53 -16.05 -1.47 -3.68
N ILE A 54 -14.96 -2.18 -4.02
CA ILE A 54 -14.07 -2.80 -3.05
C ILE A 54 -13.20 -1.71 -2.40
N ASN A 55 -13.25 -1.66 -1.06
CA ASN A 55 -12.46 -0.82 -0.18
C ASN A 55 -11.93 -1.65 1.01
N GLU A 56 -11.18 -1.03 1.92
CA GLU A 56 -10.62 -1.67 3.12
C GLU A 56 -11.67 -2.41 3.97
N GLU A 57 -12.81 -1.76 4.26
CA GLU A 57 -13.88 -2.35 5.07
C GLU A 57 -14.49 -3.59 4.41
N THR A 58 -14.78 -3.53 3.11
CA THR A 58 -15.32 -4.68 2.37
C THR A 58 -14.29 -5.80 2.24
N LEU A 59 -13.00 -5.47 2.09
CA LEU A 59 -11.92 -6.45 2.09
C LEU A 59 -11.87 -7.19 3.43
N LEU A 60 -11.93 -6.47 4.55
CA LEU A 60 -11.93 -7.10 5.89
C LEU A 60 -13.13 -8.03 6.10
N LYS A 61 -14.31 -7.70 5.55
CA LYS A 61 -15.50 -8.56 5.63
C LYS A 61 -15.39 -9.82 4.75
N LEU A 62 -14.63 -9.74 3.67
CA LEU A 62 -14.51 -10.80 2.66
C LEU A 62 -13.19 -11.60 2.75
N LYS A 63 -12.21 -11.17 3.55
CA LYS A 63 -10.91 -11.85 3.64
C LYS A 63 -11.01 -13.32 4.06
N ASP A 64 -12.01 -13.63 4.91
CA ASP A 64 -12.31 -14.97 5.41
C ASP A 64 -13.50 -15.61 4.65
N SER A 65 -13.63 -15.30 3.36
CA SER A 65 -14.59 -15.92 2.44
C SER A 65 -13.87 -16.64 1.32
N GLU A 66 -14.62 -17.31 0.46
CA GLU A 66 -14.12 -18.19 -0.60
C GLU A 66 -13.63 -17.42 -1.84
N VAL A 67 -13.21 -16.16 -1.64
CA VAL A 67 -12.65 -15.28 -2.67
C VAL A 67 -11.18 -15.57 -2.87
N ASN A 68 -10.76 -15.70 -4.13
CA ASN A 68 -9.38 -15.93 -4.54
C ASN A 68 -8.69 -14.65 -5.05
N GLY A 69 -9.43 -13.57 -5.31
CA GLY A 69 -8.83 -12.29 -5.66
C GLY A 69 -9.82 -11.14 -5.75
N PHE A 70 -9.28 -9.92 -5.66
CA PHE A 70 -10.04 -8.69 -5.60
C PHE A 70 -9.66 -7.74 -6.75
N GLY A 71 -10.68 -7.24 -7.45
CA GLY A 71 -10.55 -6.11 -8.36
C GLY A 71 -10.84 -4.81 -7.63
N VAL A 72 -9.79 -4.05 -7.30
CA VAL A 72 -9.89 -2.75 -6.62
C VAL A 72 -9.63 -1.63 -7.62
N GLY A 73 -10.66 -0.82 -7.89
CA GLY A 73 -10.62 0.25 -8.89
C GLY A 73 -10.55 1.65 -8.27
N THR A 74 -11.70 2.32 -8.20
CA THR A 74 -11.84 3.71 -7.79
C THR A 74 -11.21 4.02 -6.43
N TYR A 75 -11.27 3.08 -5.47
CA TYR A 75 -10.72 3.29 -4.13
C TYR A 75 -9.22 3.58 -4.13
N VAL A 76 -8.45 2.99 -5.05
CA VAL A 76 -7.00 3.23 -5.19
C VAL A 76 -6.73 4.32 -6.23
N SER A 77 -7.36 4.23 -7.40
CA SER A 77 -7.11 5.15 -8.52
C SER A 77 -7.57 6.58 -8.26
N ASN A 78 -8.56 6.77 -7.38
CA ASN A 78 -9.07 8.08 -6.95
C ASN A 78 -8.81 8.31 -5.45
N ALA A 79 -7.71 7.78 -4.92
CA ALA A 79 -7.30 8.02 -3.55
C ALA A 79 -7.05 9.53 -3.33
N PRO A 80 -7.37 10.08 -2.14
CA PRO A 80 -7.06 11.47 -1.81
C PRO A 80 -5.57 11.77 -2.02
N THR A 81 -5.27 12.91 -2.61
CA THR A 81 -3.88 13.35 -2.81
C THR A 81 -3.27 13.80 -1.49
N ILE A 82 -1.98 13.50 -1.27
CA ILE A 82 -1.22 14.08 -0.17
C ILE A 82 -0.82 15.51 -0.56
N ASP A 83 -1.24 16.49 0.25
CA ASP A 83 -0.96 17.91 0.02
C ASP A 83 0.48 18.28 0.44
N PHE A 84 1.43 18.06 -0.48
CA PHE A 84 2.82 18.44 -0.28
C PHE A 84 3.06 19.91 -0.61
N SER A 85 3.85 20.58 0.23
CA SER A 85 4.34 21.94 -0.04
C SER A 85 5.85 21.98 -0.12
N MET A 86 6.37 22.82 -1.02
CA MET A 86 7.80 23.10 -1.16
C MET A 86 8.07 24.51 -0.66
N ASN A 87 9.01 24.66 0.28
CA ASN A 87 9.34 25.94 0.90
C ASN A 87 10.86 26.09 1.02
N ILE A 88 11.34 27.33 0.92
CA ILE A 88 12.72 27.66 1.27
C ILE A 88 12.88 27.55 2.79
N VAL A 89 13.92 26.82 3.21
CA VAL A 89 14.26 26.61 4.64
C VAL A 89 15.65 27.16 5.00
N GLU A 90 16.49 27.47 4.02
CA GLU A 90 17.86 27.97 4.19
C GLU A 90 18.25 28.83 2.98
N ILE A 91 18.91 29.96 3.23
CA ILE A 91 19.46 30.85 2.21
C ILE A 91 20.90 31.18 2.61
N ASP A 92 21.86 30.99 1.71
CA ASP A 92 23.29 31.24 1.94
C ASP A 92 23.81 30.64 3.27
N GLY A 93 23.37 29.43 3.60
CA GLY A 93 23.75 28.73 4.83
C GLY A 93 23.02 29.16 6.09
N LYS A 94 22.14 30.17 6.02
CA LYS A 94 21.42 30.77 7.15
C LYS A 94 19.99 30.24 7.25
N PRO A 95 19.51 29.88 8.47
CA PRO A 95 18.12 29.51 8.69
C PRO A 95 17.16 30.61 8.24
N VAL A 96 16.25 30.30 7.29
CA VAL A 96 15.19 31.22 6.86
C VAL A 96 13.94 30.42 6.54
N ALA A 97 12.77 30.81 7.05
CA ALA A 97 11.51 30.19 6.68
C ALA A 97 10.33 31.15 6.91
N LYS A 98 9.23 30.92 6.20
CA LYS A 98 7.95 31.60 6.48
C LYS A 98 7.33 31.08 7.78
N ARG A 99 6.36 31.83 8.34
CA ARG A 99 5.59 31.39 9.51
C ARG A 99 4.97 30.01 9.27
N GLY A 100 5.07 29.14 10.27
CA GLY A 100 4.55 27.77 10.22
C GLY A 100 5.50 26.74 9.59
N ILE A 101 6.69 27.14 9.14
CA ILE A 101 7.70 26.23 8.57
C ILE A 101 8.96 26.25 9.43
N PHE A 102 9.50 25.08 9.76
CA PHE A 102 10.78 24.94 10.44
C PHE A 102 11.94 25.23 9.46
N SER A 103 12.81 26.18 9.78
CA SER A 103 14.00 26.51 8.98
C SER A 103 15.12 25.46 9.09
N LEU A 104 16.24 25.69 8.40
CA LEU A 104 17.43 24.84 8.23
C LEU A 104 17.24 23.61 7.35
N GLU A 105 18.34 23.17 6.74
CA GLU A 105 18.47 21.81 6.23
C GLU A 105 18.35 20.79 7.38
N LYS A 106 17.58 19.72 7.15
CA LYS A 106 17.28 18.68 8.15
C LYS A 106 17.54 17.31 7.56
N GLN A 107 17.84 16.35 8.44
CA GLN A 107 17.87 14.94 8.15
C GLN A 107 16.76 14.23 8.93
N VAL A 108 16.15 13.22 8.31
CA VAL A 108 15.18 12.34 8.95
C VAL A 108 15.88 11.02 9.23
N TYR A 109 15.87 10.59 10.49
CA TYR A 109 16.37 9.30 10.91
C TYR A 109 15.19 8.41 11.30
N ARG A 110 15.21 7.14 10.88
CA ARG A 110 14.19 6.15 11.22
C ARG A 110 14.80 5.01 12.01
N CYS A 111 14.11 4.57 13.06
CA CYS A 111 14.45 3.32 13.73
C CYS A 111 14.11 2.14 12.80
N PRO A 112 15.06 1.26 12.44
CA PRO A 112 14.79 0.16 11.50
C PRO A 112 13.83 -0.90 12.06
N ASN A 113 13.58 -0.88 13.37
CA ASN A 113 12.71 -1.84 14.06
C ASN A 113 11.28 -1.31 14.26
N CYS A 114 11.11 -0.19 14.96
CA CYS A 114 9.78 0.32 15.33
C CYS A 114 9.30 1.51 14.50
N PHE A 115 10.09 1.95 13.53
CA PHE A 115 9.77 3.03 12.58
C PHE A 115 9.48 4.40 13.22
N GLU A 116 9.91 4.59 14.48
CA GLU A 116 9.98 5.91 15.10
C GLU A 116 10.90 6.81 14.27
N ASP A 117 10.44 8.00 13.94
CA ASP A 117 11.20 8.99 13.18
C ASP A 117 11.70 10.11 14.09
N VAL A 118 12.94 10.55 13.85
CA VAL A 118 13.55 11.69 14.52
C VAL A 118 14.13 12.62 13.46
N ILE A 119 13.77 13.90 13.55
CA ILE A 119 14.26 14.95 12.66
C ILE A 119 15.28 15.79 13.40
N ILE A 120 16.47 15.95 12.82
CA ILE A 120 17.53 16.80 13.37
C ILE A 120 18.13 17.70 12.28
N PRO A 121 18.76 18.83 12.63
CA PRO A 121 19.54 19.63 11.68
C PRO A 121 20.59 18.77 10.96
N ALA A 122 20.66 18.86 9.63
CA ALA A 122 21.54 18.02 8.80
C ALA A 122 23.05 18.21 9.07
N LYS A 123 23.41 19.34 9.69
CA LYS A 123 24.78 19.66 10.13
C LYS A 123 25.23 18.78 11.31
N ILE A 124 24.30 18.23 12.10
CA ILE A 124 24.60 17.30 13.20
C ILE A 124 24.99 15.95 12.61
N LYS A 125 26.22 15.51 12.88
CA LYS A 125 26.78 14.25 12.35
C LYS A 125 26.51 13.04 13.24
N GLU A 126 26.24 13.27 14.52
CA GLU A 126 25.92 12.21 15.46
C GLU A 126 24.56 11.59 15.10
N LYS A 127 24.52 10.27 14.96
CA LYS A 127 23.28 9.55 14.65
C LYS A 127 22.46 9.40 15.93
N PRO A 128 21.16 9.71 15.90
CA PRO A 128 20.31 9.51 17.05
C PRO A 128 20.14 8.02 17.34
N THR A 129 19.95 7.69 18.62
CA THR A 129 19.55 6.36 19.07
C THR A 129 18.07 6.35 19.37
N CYS A 130 17.35 5.33 18.89
CA CYS A 130 15.93 5.18 19.12
C CYS A 130 15.63 5.06 20.63
N LYS A 131 14.76 5.94 21.14
CA LYS A 131 14.41 5.96 22.57
C LYS A 131 13.72 4.67 23.03
N ARG A 132 12.93 4.05 22.15
CA ARG A 132 12.15 2.83 22.42
C ARG A 132 12.99 1.57 22.26
N CYS A 133 13.69 1.41 21.13
CA CYS A 133 14.43 0.19 20.80
C CYS A 133 15.90 0.19 21.22
N LYS A 134 16.44 1.34 21.65
CA LYS A 134 17.87 1.53 21.99
C LYS A 134 18.83 1.14 20.86
N ARG A 135 18.40 1.25 19.61
CA ARG A 135 19.19 0.98 18.41
C ARG A 135 19.59 2.28 17.72
N GLU A 136 20.76 2.28 17.08
CA GLU A 136 21.15 3.35 16.16
C GLU A 136 20.09 3.49 15.06
N MET A 137 19.74 4.73 14.73
CA MET A 137 18.74 5.04 13.70
C MET A 137 19.41 5.28 12.33
N GLU A 138 18.68 4.97 11.27
CA GLU A 138 19.18 5.05 9.89
C GLU A 138 18.72 6.34 9.20
N PRO A 139 19.60 7.04 8.45
CA PRO A 139 19.22 8.23 7.70
C PRO A 139 18.36 7.86 6.49
N LEU A 140 17.22 8.55 6.33
CA LEU A 140 16.30 8.33 5.21
C LEU A 140 16.61 9.21 4.00
N LEU A 141 16.98 10.48 4.20
CA LEU A 141 17.25 11.38 3.08
C LEU A 141 18.64 11.10 2.50
N LYS A 142 18.67 10.64 1.26
CA LYS A 142 19.88 10.35 0.48
C LYS A 142 19.91 11.23 -0.78
N PRO A 143 21.05 11.77 -1.20
CA PRO A 143 21.14 12.56 -2.42
C PRO A 143 20.74 11.73 -3.66
N LEU A 144 19.69 12.14 -4.37
CA LEU A 144 19.28 11.52 -5.64
C LEU A 144 19.97 12.17 -6.84
N ILE A 145 20.17 13.49 -6.80
CA ILE A 145 20.79 14.29 -7.86
C ILE A 145 21.95 15.09 -7.27
N ARG A 146 23.09 15.12 -7.96
CA ARG A 146 24.24 15.99 -7.67
C ARG A 146 24.69 16.66 -8.97
N ASN A 147 24.78 17.99 -8.96
CA ASN A 147 25.20 18.79 -10.13
C ASN A 147 24.45 18.41 -11.42
N GLY A 148 23.12 18.23 -11.33
CA GLY A 148 22.26 17.86 -12.46
C GLY A 148 22.37 16.41 -12.92
N LYS A 149 23.18 15.56 -12.28
CA LYS A 149 23.33 14.14 -12.61
C LYS A 149 22.76 13.26 -11.51
N LEU A 150 22.18 12.13 -11.89
CA LEU A 150 21.76 11.11 -10.93
C LEU A 150 22.97 10.62 -10.13
N ALA A 151 22.87 10.67 -8.81
CA ALA A 151 23.91 10.22 -7.89
C ALA A 151 23.84 8.71 -7.65
N THR A 152 22.69 8.08 -7.91
CA THR A 152 22.48 6.65 -7.81
C THR A 152 21.48 6.19 -8.88
N LYS A 153 21.53 4.91 -9.22
CA LYS A 153 20.51 4.28 -10.06
C LYS A 153 19.21 4.15 -9.25
N PRO A 154 18.07 4.65 -9.74
CA PRO A 154 16.79 4.40 -9.09
C PRO A 154 16.45 2.90 -9.08
N PRO A 155 15.79 2.39 -8.03
CA PRO A 155 15.30 1.02 -8.01
C PRO A 155 14.23 0.80 -9.09
N SER A 156 14.09 -0.45 -9.53
CA SER A 156 13.02 -0.93 -10.40
C SER A 156 11.66 -0.92 -9.67
N LEU A 157 10.57 -1.02 -10.44
CA LEU A 157 9.22 -1.09 -9.89
C LEU A 157 9.05 -2.30 -8.94
N GLN A 158 9.68 -3.43 -9.27
CA GLN A 158 9.64 -4.65 -8.46
C GLN A 158 10.38 -4.46 -7.13
N GLU A 159 11.56 -3.83 -7.15
CA GLU A 159 12.31 -3.52 -5.93
C GLU A 159 11.55 -2.54 -5.04
N ILE A 160 10.93 -1.50 -5.62
CA ILE A 160 10.10 -0.54 -4.87
C ILE A 160 8.92 -1.26 -4.22
N ARG A 161 8.21 -2.12 -4.97
CA ARG A 161 7.08 -2.89 -4.43
C ARG A 161 7.52 -3.83 -3.32
N ALA A 162 8.62 -4.57 -3.50
CA ALA A 162 9.16 -5.47 -2.49
C ALA A 162 9.52 -4.71 -1.21
N TYR A 163 10.16 -3.55 -1.35
CA TYR A 163 10.48 -2.68 -0.21
C TYR A 163 9.24 -2.23 0.56
N VAL A 164 8.17 -1.81 -0.13
CA VAL A 164 6.90 -1.45 0.53
C VAL A 164 6.30 -2.65 1.26
N LEU A 165 6.31 -3.85 0.67
CA LEU A 165 5.77 -5.06 1.32
C LEU A 165 6.56 -5.43 2.58
N GLU A 166 7.89 -5.40 2.52
CA GLU A 166 8.77 -5.64 3.68
C GLU A 166 8.50 -4.63 4.82
N GLN A 167 8.21 -3.37 4.46
CA GLN A 167 7.84 -2.36 5.44
C GLN A 167 6.48 -2.63 6.07
N LEU A 168 5.48 -3.06 5.28
CA LEU A 168 4.13 -3.34 5.76
C LEU A 168 4.09 -4.49 6.77
N GLU A 169 5.02 -5.46 6.70
CA GLU A 169 5.16 -6.53 7.71
C GLU A 169 5.43 -6.02 9.13
N LYS A 170 5.89 -4.77 9.28
CA LYS A 170 6.19 -4.14 10.57
C LYS A 170 5.02 -3.36 11.16
N PHE A 171 3.91 -3.27 10.42
CA PHE A 171 2.68 -2.63 10.88
C PHE A 171 1.64 -3.71 11.16
N GLU A 172 0.90 -3.56 12.25
CA GLU A 172 -0.37 -4.28 12.40
C GLU A 172 -1.39 -3.58 11.50
N ILE A 173 -1.97 -4.34 10.56
CA ILE A 173 -3.07 -3.92 9.67
C ILE A 173 -4.36 -4.54 10.19
#